data_AF-A0A3M4Q220-F1
#
_entry.id   AF-A0A3M4Q220-F1
#
_cell.length_a   1.000
_cell.length_b   1.000
_cell.length_c   1.000
_cell.angle_alpha   90.00
_cell.angle_beta   90.00
_cell.angle_gamma   90.00
#
_symmetry.space_group_name_H-M   'P 1'
#
loop_
_entity.id
_entity.type
_entity.pdbx_description
1 polymer ?
#
loop_
_entity_poly.entity_id
_entity_poly.type
_entity_poly.pdbx_seq_one_letter_code
_entity_poly.pdbx_strand_id
1 'polypeptide(L)' 'MGGLIASLGLRPLDVGSLQMAQSLEWLGLMMIGLAKNGADTWDIAMNVDIG' A
#
# COMPACT_ATOMS: atom_id res chain seq x y z
N MET A 1 2.55 -15.40 -18.98
CA MET A 1 2.52 -13.95 -19.21
C MET A 1 2.39 -13.26 -17.86
N GLY A 2 3.41 -12.54 -17.40
CA GLY A 2 3.35 -11.78 -16.14
C GLY A 2 2.80 -10.38 -16.40
N GLY A 3 1.84 -9.94 -15.57
CA GLY A 3 1.31 -8.57 -15.66
C GLY A 3 2.35 -7.51 -15.31
N LEU A 4 2.07 -6.25 -15.66
CA LEU A 4 2.98 -5.11 -15.44
C LEU A 4 3.61 -5.09 -14.04
N ILE A 5 2.82 -5.31 -13.00
CA ILE A 5 3.28 -5.29 -11.60
C ILE A 5 4.35 -6.37 -11.34
N ALA A 6 4.18 -7.57 -11.87
CA ALA A 6 5.15 -8.66 -11.73
C ALA A 6 6.46 -8.37 -12.50
N SER A 7 6.37 -7.66 -13.64
CA SER A 7 7.56 -7.25 -14.40
C SER A 7 8.43 -6.22 -13.65
N LEU A 8 7.85 -5.50 -12.69
CA LEU A 8 8.54 -4.54 -11.83
C LEU A 8 9.17 -5.21 -10.59
N GLY A 9 9.12 -6.54 -10.47
CA GLY A 9 9.60 -7.26 -9.29
C GLY A 9 8.68 -7.12 -8.06
N LEU A 10 7.46 -6.59 -8.25
CA LEU A 10 6.48 -6.43 -7.18
C LEU A 10 5.53 -7.63 -7.14
N ARG A 11 5.08 -7.99 -5.93
CA ARG A 11 4.06 -9.02 -5.72
C ARG A 11 2.68 -8.37 -5.67
N PRO A 12 1.81 -8.54 -6.68
CA PRO A 12 0.44 -8.03 -6.59
C PRO A 12 -0.30 -8.73 -5.45
N LEU A 13 -1.02 -7.92 -4.66
CA LEU A 13 -1.86 -8.40 -3.57
C LEU A 13 -3.33 -8.20 -3.96
N ASP A 14 -4.12 -9.27 -3.89
CA ASP A 14 -5.57 -9.15 -4.01
C ASP A 14 -6.14 -8.61 -2.69
N VAL A 15 -6.76 -7.45 -2.78
CA VAL A 15 -7.33 -6.70 -1.65
C VAL A 15 -8.85 -6.89 -1.53
N GLY A 16 -9.45 -7.66 -2.43
CA GLY A 16 -10.88 -7.94 -2.46
C GLY A 16 -11.67 -7.03 -3.41
N SER A 17 -12.90 -6.71 -3.03
CA SER A 17 -13.85 -6.02 -3.90
C SER A 17 -13.51 -4.54 -4.11
N LEU A 18 -14.18 -3.90 -5.08
CA LEU A 18 -13.96 -2.49 -5.43
C LEU A 18 -14.18 -1.52 -4.25
N GLN A 19 -15.01 -1.89 -3.27
CA GLN A 19 -15.20 -1.11 -2.04
C GLN A 19 -13.89 -0.90 -1.28
N MET A 20 -12.93 -1.83 -1.39
CA MET A 20 -11.62 -1.69 -0.77
C MET A 20 -10.81 -0.52 -1.34
N ALA A 21 -11.12 -0.05 -2.56
CA ALA A 21 -10.46 1.11 -3.15
C ALA A 21 -10.60 2.35 -2.25
N GLN A 22 -11.78 2.58 -1.67
CA GLN A 22 -12.00 3.69 -0.75
C GLN A 22 -11.13 3.54 0.53
N SER A 23 -11.06 2.34 1.08
CA SER A 23 -10.19 2.07 2.24
C SER A 23 -8.71 2.33 1.90
N LEU A 24 -8.26 1.94 0.70
CA LEU A 24 -6.89 2.17 0.24
C LEU A 24 -6.59 3.65 -0.01
N GLU A 25 -7.56 4.44 -0.46
CA GLU A 25 -7.42 5.90 -0.58
C GLU A 25 -7.17 6.53 0.80
N TRP A 26 -7.97 6.16 1.81
CA TRP A 26 -7.78 6.62 3.18
C TRP A 26 -6.46 6.15 3.78
N LEU A 27 -6.04 4.91 3.49
CA LEU A 27 -4.75 4.38 3.92
C LEU A 27 -3.58 5.17 3.33
N GLY A 28 -3.68 5.60 2.06
CA GLY A 28 -2.70 6.47 1.43
C GLY A 28 -2.56 7.81 2.15
N LEU A 29 -3.68 8.44 2.52
CA LEU A 29 -3.67 9.67 3.32
C LEU A 29 -3.05 9.46 4.71
N MET A 30 -3.32 8.34 5.36
CA MET A 30 -2.69 7.97 6.62
C MET A 30 -1.17 7.84 6.48
N MET A 31 -0.68 7.15 5.44
CA MET A 31 0.76 7.01 5.18
C MET A 31 1.46 8.36 4.97
N ILE A 32 0.81 9.28 4.23
CA ILE A 32 1.29 10.66 4.07
C ILE A 32 1.33 11.38 5.43
N GLY A 33 0.30 11.22 6.26
CA GLY A 33 0.23 11.81 7.59
C GLY A 33 1.35 11.32 8.52
N LEU A 34 1.61 10.00 8.51
CA LEU A 34 2.67 9.36 9.29
C LEU A 34 4.05 9.83 8.86
N ALA A 35 4.33 9.87 7.55
CA ALA A 35 5.60 10.36 7.04
C ALA A 35 5.86 11.82 7.43
N LYS A 36 4.81 12.66 7.43
CA LYS A 36 4.93 14.09 7.76
C LYS A 36 4.95 14.42 9.26
N ASN A 37 4.32 13.61 10.12
CA ASN A 37 4.06 13.99 11.52
C ASN A 37 4.44 12.93 12.57
N GLY A 38 4.76 11.69 12.16
CA GLY A 38 4.96 10.57 13.09
C GLY A 38 6.30 9.84 12.94
N ALA A 39 6.84 9.78 11.73
CA ALA A 39 8.08 9.05 11.43
C ALA A 39 9.29 9.96 11.14
N ASP A 40 9.08 11.27 10.96
CA ASP A 40 10.10 12.28 10.59
C ASP A 40 10.84 11.98 9.26
N THR A 41 10.40 10.94 8.54
CA THR A 41 10.92 10.48 7.25
C THR A 41 9.81 9.90 6.37
N TRP A 42 10.02 9.94 5.06
CA TRP A 42 9.17 9.29 4.06
C TRP A 42 9.59 7.84 3.77
N ASP A 43 10.72 7.41 4.31
CA ASP A 43 11.22 6.03 4.18
C ASP A 43 10.51 5.11 5.18
N ILE A 44 9.22 4.90 4.94
CA ILE A 44 8.36 4.04 5.74
C ILE A 44 7.58 3.08 4.85
N ALA A 45 7.43 1.84 5.31
CA ALA A 45 6.67 0.81 4.61
C ALA A 45 5.65 0.17 5.56
N MET A 46 4.48 -0.13 5.04
CA MET A 46 3.46 -0.91 5.75
C MET A 46 3.64 -2.39 5.42
N ASN A 47 3.87 -3.20 6.44
CA ASN A 47 3.85 -4.66 6.28
C ASN A 47 2.46 -5.19 6.62
N VAL A 48 1.90 -6.01 5.73
CA VAL A 48 0.61 -6.67 5.92
C VAL A 48 0.86 -8.17 5.95
N ASP A 49 0.58 -8.79 7.09
CA ASP A 49 0.61 -10.23 7.26
C ASP A 49 -0.81 -10.79 7.13
N ILE A 50 -1.01 -11.62 6.12
CA ILE A 50 -2.26 -12.34 5.86
C ILE A 50 -1.88 -13.80 6.02
N GLY A 51 -2.19 -14.36 7.20
CA GLY A 51 -1.75 -15.69 7.63
C GLY A 51 -2.06 -16.82 6.67
#